data_AF-A0A5C7Q922-F1
#
_entry.id   AF-A0A5C7Q922-F1
#
_cell.length_a   1.000
_cell.length_b   1.000
_cell.length_c   1.000
_cell.angle_alpha   90.00
_cell.angle_beta   90.00
_cell.angle_gamma   90.00
#
_symmetry.space_group_name_H-M   'P 1'
#
loop_
_entity.id
_entity.type
_entity.pdbx_description
1 polymer ?
#
loop_
_entity_poly.entity_id
_entity_poly.type
_entity_poly.pdbx_seq_one_letter_code
_entity_poly.pdbx_strand_id
1 'polypeptide(L)'
;EVYRATSLPNKPRNAIGLARDIPGPEMEALLVAAIPVGPDAMRELALQRGLAVRDALLARGLPGERLFLAAPKLRAAGEEGAASWTPRVQLSLSTK
;
A
#
# COMPACT_ATOMS: atom_id res chain seq x y z
N GLU A 1 21.09 -8.41 -16.08
CA GLU A 1 21.08 -9.73 -15.39
C GLU A 1 19.90 -9.89 -14.44
N VAL A 2 19.65 -8.92 -13.55
CA VAL A 2 18.53 -8.92 -12.58
C VAL A 2 17.19 -9.29 -13.24
N TYR A 3 16.78 -8.62 -14.31
CA TYR A 3 15.54 -8.94 -15.02
C TYR A 3 15.43 -10.40 -15.46
N ARG A 4 16.51 -11.03 -15.95
CA ARG A 4 16.48 -12.43 -16.39
C ARG A 4 16.37 -13.40 -15.20
N ALA A 5 17.01 -13.08 -14.07
CA ALA A 5 17.00 -13.87 -12.85
C ALA A 5 15.73 -13.73 -12.01
N THR A 6 15.02 -12.59 -12.08
CA THR A 6 13.79 -12.35 -11.30
C THR A 6 12.60 -13.14 -11.87
N SER A 7 11.88 -13.82 -10.99
CA SER A 7 10.57 -14.40 -11.30
C SER A 7 9.53 -13.28 -11.31
N LEU A 8 8.98 -12.97 -12.49
CA LEU A 8 8.02 -11.89 -12.70
C LEU A 8 6.70 -12.48 -13.19
N PRO A 9 5.54 -12.02 -12.68
CA PRO A 9 4.25 -12.38 -13.26
C PRO A 9 4.19 -11.87 -14.72
N ASN A 10 3.69 -12.71 -15.63
CA ASN A 10 3.55 -12.39 -17.07
C ASN A 10 4.84 -11.92 -17.77
N LYS A 11 6.01 -12.40 -17.34
CA LYS A 11 7.30 -12.07 -17.94
C LYS A 11 7.31 -12.35 -19.46
N PRO A 12 7.50 -11.33 -20.32
CA PRO A 12 7.56 -11.51 -21.75
C PRO A 12 8.62 -12.54 -22.17
N ARG A 13 8.24 -13.48 -23.04
CA ARG A 13 9.12 -14.49 -23.62
C ARG A 13 9.25 -14.34 -25.13
N ASN A 14 10.38 -14.79 -25.67
CA ASN A 14 10.61 -14.92 -27.10
C ASN A 14 10.11 -16.28 -27.62
N ALA A 15 10.19 -16.53 -28.93
CA ALA A 15 9.69 -17.75 -29.57
C ALA A 15 10.38 -19.05 -29.08
N ILE A 16 11.53 -18.93 -28.43
CA ILE A 16 12.34 -20.05 -27.90
C ILE A 16 12.13 -20.19 -26.37
N GLY A 17 11.25 -19.39 -25.76
CA GLY A 17 10.89 -19.48 -24.35
C GLY A 17 11.83 -18.75 -23.37
N LEU A 18 12.85 -18.05 -23.87
CA LEU A 18 13.71 -17.19 -23.05
C LEU A 18 13.03 -15.86 -22.74
N ALA A 19 13.42 -15.24 -21.64
CA ALA A 19 12.99 -13.87 -21.31
C ALA A 19 13.32 -12.95 -22.49
N ARG A 20 12.30 -12.26 -23.01
CA ARG A 20 12.43 -11.33 -24.12
C ARG A 20 13.26 -10.13 -23.66
N ASP A 21 14.15 -9.66 -24.52
CA ASP A 21 14.83 -8.39 -24.31
C ASP A 21 13.83 -7.26 -24.62
N ILE A 22 13.50 -6.48 -23.59
CA ILE A 22 12.56 -5.35 -23.64
C ILE A 22 13.31 -4.04 -23.38
N PRO A 23 12.77 -2.89 -23.82
CA PRO A 23 13.35 -1.58 -23.54
C PRO A 23 13.56 -1.34 -22.04
N GLY A 24 14.61 -0.59 -21.69
CA GLY A 24 14.98 -0.31 -20.29
C GLY A 24 13.83 0.18 -19.41
N PRO A 25 13.03 1.17 -19.85
CA PRO A 25 11.89 1.65 -19.06
C PRO A 25 10.81 0.59 -18.79
N GLU A 26 10.54 -0.28 -19.76
CA GLU A 26 9.55 -1.37 -19.60
C GLU A 26 10.06 -2.43 -18.61
N MET A 27 11.35 -2.77 -18.69
CA MET A 27 12.00 -3.66 -17.74
C MET A 27 11.93 -3.12 -16.32
N GLU A 28 12.25 -1.84 -16.13
CA GLU A 28 12.20 -1.19 -14.82
C GLU A 28 10.77 -1.19 -14.26
N ALA A 29 9.78 -0.82 -15.06
CA ALA A 29 8.38 -0.85 -14.66
C ALA A 29 7.92 -2.24 -14.21
N LEU A 30 8.30 -3.30 -14.94
CA LEU A 30 7.98 -4.68 -14.56
C LEU A 30 8.66 -5.10 -13.24
N LEU A 31 9.91 -4.68 -13.03
CA LEU A 31 10.64 -4.98 -11.81
C LEU A 31 10.02 -4.26 -10.60
N VAL A 32 9.71 -2.97 -10.74
CA VAL A 32 9.07 -2.17 -9.68
C VAL A 32 7.70 -2.73 -9.32
N ALA A 33 6.90 -3.10 -10.32
CA ALA A 33 5.57 -3.67 -10.10
C ALA A 33 5.59 -5.03 -9.37
N ALA A 34 6.69 -5.77 -9.45
CA ALA A 34 6.85 -7.07 -8.81
C ALA A 34 7.45 -7.00 -7.40
N ILE A 35 7.78 -5.80 -6.89
CA ILE A 35 8.29 -5.63 -5.54
C ILE A 35 7.21 -6.11 -4.55
N PRO A 36 7.49 -7.12 -3.71
CA PRO A 36 6.52 -7.61 -2.75
C PRO A 36 6.27 -6.54 -1.70
N VAL A 37 5.00 -6.15 -1.53
CA VAL A 37 4.60 -5.25 -0.46
C VAL A 37 4.25 -6.10 0.76
N GLY A 38 5.12 -6.06 1.76
CA GLY A 38 4.96 -6.82 3.00
C GLY A 38 3.87 -6.25 3.93
N PRO A 39 3.30 -7.09 4.82
CA PRO A 39 2.27 -6.64 5.77
C PRO A 39 2.80 -5.57 6.74
N ASP A 40 4.08 -5.63 7.12
CA ASP A 40 4.69 -4.65 8.03
C ASP A 40 4.77 -3.26 7.38
N ALA A 41 5.25 -3.19 6.14
CA ALA A 41 5.28 -1.95 5.35
C ALA A 41 3.87 -1.34 5.20
N MET A 42 2.85 -2.18 5.00
CA MET A 42 1.47 -1.71 4.94
C MET A 42 0.95 -1.19 6.28
N ARG A 43 1.34 -1.79 7.41
CA ARG A 43 0.95 -1.30 8.74
C ARG A 43 1.60 0.04 9.04
N GLU A 44 2.88 0.18 8.72
CA GLU A 44 3.59 1.44 8.84
C GLU A 44 2.96 2.53 7.97
N LEU A 45 2.67 2.24 6.70
CA LEU A 45 1.99 3.18 5.81
C LEU A 45 0.61 3.61 6.35
N ALA A 46 -0.16 2.67 6.89
CA ALA A 46 -1.45 2.97 7.51
C ALA A 46 -1.31 3.84 8.77
N LEU A 47 -0.26 3.61 9.58
CA LEU A 47 0.06 4.45 10.73
C LEU A 47 0.38 5.88 10.30
N GLN A 48 1.27 6.05 9.30
CA GLN A 48 1.65 7.36 8.77
C GLN A 48 0.43 8.14 8.23
N ARG A 49 -0.48 7.47 7.53
CA ARG A 49 -1.73 8.09 7.07
C ARG A 49 -2.61 8.55 8.23
N GLY A 50 -2.73 7.75 9.28
CA GLY A 50 -3.47 8.11 10.49
C GLY A 50 -2.87 9.33 11.20
N LEU A 51 -1.54 9.38 11.31
CA LEU A 51 -0.81 10.52 11.87
C LEU A 51 -1.03 11.79 11.04
N ALA A 52 -0.91 11.70 9.71
CA ALA A 52 -1.13 12.84 8.82
C ALA A 52 -2.54 13.43 8.98
N VAL A 53 -3.58 12.60 9.14
CA VAL A 53 -4.95 13.07 9.40
C VAL A 53 -5.06 13.69 10.80
N ARG A 54 -4.45 13.09 11.82
CA ARG A 54 -4.42 13.65 13.18
C ARG A 54 -3.78 15.04 13.18
N ASP A 55 -2.63 15.19 12.54
CA ASP A 55 -1.90 16.44 12.48
C ASP A 55 -2.66 17.51 11.67
N ALA A 56 -3.36 17.11 10.61
CA ALA A 56 -4.27 18.01 9.88
C ALA A 56 -5.44 18.51 10.75
N LEU A 57 -5.97 17.68 11.67
CA LEU A 57 -7.01 18.08 12.62
C LEU A 57 -6.46 19.00 13.71
N LEU A 58 -5.26 18.73 14.22
CA LEU A 58 -4.55 19.61 15.16
C LEU A 58 -4.34 21.00 14.54
N ALA A 59 -3.88 21.05 13.28
CA ALA A 59 -3.67 22.31 12.55
C ALA A 59 -4.98 23.11 12.34
N ARG A 60 -6.14 22.44 12.39
CA ARG A 60 -7.47 23.08 12.36
C ARG A 60 -7.96 23.53 13.73
N GLY A 61 -7.16 23.39 14.78
CA GLY A 61 -7.46 23.86 16.13
C GLY A 61 -8.17 22.85 17.03
N LEU A 62 -8.23 21.56 16.66
CA LEU A 62 -8.78 20.55 17.55
C LEU A 62 -7.77 20.27 18.70
N PRO A 63 -8.23 20.18 19.96
CA PRO A 63 -7.35 19.82 21.07
C PRO A 63 -6.79 18.40 20.92
N GLY A 64 -5.47 18.25 20.97
CA GLY A 64 -4.81 16.95 20.78
C GLY A 64 -5.18 15.90 21.83
N GLU A 65 -5.52 16.34 23.04
CA GLU A 65 -6.03 15.49 24.13
C GLU A 65 -7.35 14.77 23.80
N ARG A 66 -8.06 15.21 22.75
CA ARG A 66 -9.31 14.61 22.26
C ARG A 66 -9.13 13.73 21.03
N LEU A 67 -7.92 13.71 20.46
CA LEU A 67 -7.62 12.99 19.23
C LEU A 67 -6.84 11.71 19.56
N PHE A 68 -7.50 10.57 19.39
CA PHE A 68 -6.92 9.26 19.64
C PHE A 68 -6.66 8.53 18.33
N LEU A 69 -5.47 7.96 18.18
CA LEU A 69 -5.13 7.12 17.03
C LEU A 69 -5.24 5.65 17.41
N ALA A 70 -6.15 4.93 16.77
CA ALA A 70 -6.28 3.49 16.95
C ALA A 70 -5.17 2.72 16.22
N ALA A 71 -4.93 1.47 16.63
CA ALA A 71 -3.99 0.59 15.94
C ALA A 71 -4.38 0.40 14.46
N PRO A 72 -3.42 0.45 13.52
CA PRO A 72 -3.70 0.27 12.10
C PRO A 72 -4.35 -1.08 11.79
N LYS A 73 -5.42 -1.05 10.98
CA LYS A 73 -6.12 -2.24 10.49
C LYS A 73 -5.86 -2.38 9.00
N LEU A 74 -5.20 -3.45 8.58
CA LEU A 74 -4.90 -3.70 7.16
C LEU A 74 -6.17 -4.06 6.36
N ARG A 75 -7.14 -4.70 7.03
CA ARG A 75 -8.47 -5.02 6.51
C ARG A 75 -9.46 -4.71 7.63
N ALA A 76 -10.60 -4.09 7.32
CA ALA A 76 -11.67 -3.99 8.30
C ALA A 76 -12.37 -5.36 8.43
N ALA A 77 -12.87 -5.68 9.62
CA ALA A 77 -13.65 -6.89 9.84
C ALA A 77 -14.88 -6.87 8.91
N GLY A 78 -15.09 -7.93 8.15
CA GLY A 78 -16.18 -8.04 7.16
C GLY A 78 -15.85 -7.55 5.75
N GLU A 79 -14.64 -7.05 5.49
CA GLU A 79 -14.18 -6.67 4.13
C GLU A 79 -13.28 -7.74 3.48
N GLU A 80 -13.28 -8.96 4.00
CA GLU A 80 -12.55 -10.09 3.42
C GLU A 80 -13.14 -10.47 2.06
N GLY A 81 -12.40 -10.18 0.98
CA GLY A 81 -12.84 -10.47 -0.39
C GLY A 81 -13.82 -9.46 -0.98
N ALA A 82 -14.09 -8.34 -0.29
CA ALA A 82 -14.91 -7.27 -0.85
C ALA A 82 -14.17 -6.57 -2.00
N ALA A 83 -14.69 -6.68 -3.22
CA ALA A 83 -14.17 -5.98 -4.41
C ALA A 83 -14.15 -4.44 -4.26
N SER A 84 -14.83 -3.91 -3.24
CA SER A 84 -14.93 -2.49 -2.90
C SER A 84 -13.92 -2.01 -1.83
N TRP A 85 -13.00 -2.87 -1.37
CA TRP A 85 -12.00 -2.47 -0.39
C TRP A 85 -11.07 -1.40 -0.94
N THR A 86 -10.95 -0.28 -0.22
CA THR A 86 -10.06 0.85 -0.58
C THR A 86 -9.30 1.30 0.67
N PRO A 87 -8.00 1.60 0.58
CA PRO A 87 -7.24 2.13 1.71
C PRO A 87 -7.80 3.50 2.13
N ARG A 88 -8.18 3.63 3.41
CA ARG A 88 -8.82 4.84 3.94
C ARG A 88 -8.49 5.05 5.42
N VAL A 89 -8.67 6.28 5.90
CA VAL A 89 -8.69 6.62 7.33
C VAL A 89 -10.14 6.83 7.74
N GLN A 90 -10.58 6.14 8.80
CA GLN A 90 -11.93 6.30 9.35
C GLN A 90 -11.87 7.10 10.65
N LEU A 91 -12.78 8.07 10.76
CA LEU A 91 -12.95 8.90 11.95
C LEU A 91 -14.30 8.57 12.59
N SER A 92 -14.33 8.39 13.89
CA SER A 92 -15.57 8.26 14.66
C SER A 92 -15.56 9.23 15.82
N LEU A 93 -16.70 9.87 16.08
CA LEU A 93 -16.91 10.79 17.18
C LEU A 93 -17.90 10.16 18.16
N SER A 94 -17.60 10.22 19.45
CA SER A 94 -18.53 9.87 20.52
C SER A 94 -18.73 11.08 21.43
N THR A 95 -19.97 11.30 21.85
CA THR A 95 -20.29 12.22 22.94
C THR A 95 -20.26 11.43 24.24
N LYS A 96 -19.71 12.03 25.30
CA LYS A 96 -19.84 11.49 26.66
C LYS A 96 -21.17 11.92 27.25
#